data_AF-A0A238YCN8-F1
#
_entry.id   AF-A0A238YCN8-F1
#
_cell.length_a   1.000
_cell.length_b   1.000
_cell.length_c   1.000
_cell.angle_alpha   90.00
_cell.angle_beta   90.00
_cell.angle_gamma   90.00
#
_symmetry.space_group_name_H-M   'P 1'
#
loop_
_entity.id
_entity.type
_entity.pdbx_description
1 polymer ?
#
loop_
_entity_poly.entity_id
_entity_poly.type
_entity_poly.pdbx_seq_one_letter_code
_entity_poly.pdbx_strand_id
1 'polypeptide(L)'
;MLVLWREFVETLSQNSAIAVRLLMTLELVVYTNHYMLGELLLVMVNSLKSSAGGIALQITKPARAAGLVEEDAEGDATRLASVYVYGFDGLLVVVDADRVSIEDRAELVVTAASDSSSIYRGEAASVEIAGNGYQVQLPGCKEAGFAIGDDGYTLPVDNVLLIHNGRHARLAGDLATIRREQL
;
A
#
# COMPACT_ATOMS: atom_id res chain seq x y z
N MET A 1 -18.63 20.49 -22.99
CA MET A 1 -17.23 20.49 -22.51
C MET A 1 -16.21 20.26 -23.64
N LEU A 2 -16.45 19.34 -24.57
CA LEU A 2 -15.58 19.07 -25.74
C LEU A 2 -15.52 20.22 -26.78
N VAL A 3 -16.59 21.01 -26.93
CA VAL A 3 -16.65 22.09 -27.95
C VAL A 3 -15.76 23.27 -27.59
N LEU A 4 -15.71 23.66 -26.31
CA LEU A 4 -14.83 24.74 -25.80
C LEU A 4 -13.35 24.42 -25.95
N TRP A 5 -12.99 23.13 -26.06
CA TRP A 5 -11.61 22.69 -26.17
C TRP A 5 -11.05 22.90 -27.58
N ARG A 6 -11.88 22.75 -28.63
CA ARG A 6 -11.46 22.97 -30.02
C ARG A 6 -11.17 24.45 -30.31
N GLU A 7 -12.04 25.35 -29.88
CA GLU A 7 -11.85 26.79 -30.08
C GLU A 7 -10.63 27.33 -29.31
N PHE A 8 -10.36 26.77 -28.12
CA PHE A 8 -9.18 27.13 -27.33
C PHE A 8 -7.86 26.71 -28.00
N VAL A 9 -7.82 25.53 -28.63
CA VAL A 9 -6.65 25.03 -29.36
C VAL A 9 -6.38 25.84 -30.63
N GLU A 10 -7.44 26.21 -31.36
CA GLU A 10 -7.30 27.05 -32.57
C GLU A 10 -6.78 28.45 -32.24
N THR A 11 -7.19 29.01 -31.09
CA THR A 11 -6.71 30.32 -30.62
C THR A 11 -5.23 30.30 -30.23
N LEU A 12 -4.75 29.18 -29.67
CA LEU A 12 -3.33 29.02 -29.30
C LEU A 12 -2.41 28.86 -30.52
N SER A 13 -2.91 28.33 -31.64
CA SER A 13 -2.12 28.16 -32.87
C SER A 13 -1.61 29.48 -33.49
N GLN A 14 -2.17 30.64 -33.12
CA GLN A 14 -1.85 31.93 -33.76
C GLN A 14 -0.76 32.74 -33.03
N ASN A 15 -0.35 32.37 -31.81
CA ASN A 15 0.66 33.10 -31.03
C ASN A 15 1.77 32.17 -30.54
N SER A 16 2.80 31.99 -31.37
CA SER A 16 3.86 30.98 -31.22
C SER A 16 4.60 31.02 -29.88
N ALA A 17 4.83 32.20 -29.29
CA ALA A 17 5.55 32.31 -28.01
C ALA A 17 4.68 31.93 -26.79
N ILE A 18 3.37 32.23 -26.82
CA ILE A 18 2.44 31.90 -25.73
C ILE A 18 2.03 30.43 -25.82
N ALA A 19 1.83 29.93 -27.05
CA ALA A 19 1.48 28.54 -27.32
C ALA A 19 2.54 27.57 -26.78
N VAL A 20 3.83 27.85 -27.04
CA VAL A 20 4.94 27.00 -26.57
C VAL A 20 5.04 27.01 -25.05
N ARG A 21 4.86 28.18 -24.41
CA ARG A 21 4.94 28.31 -22.95
C ARG A 21 3.75 27.64 -22.24
N LEU A 22 2.55 27.72 -22.82
CA LEU A 22 1.37 27.00 -22.32
C LEU A 22 1.47 25.50 -22.57
N LEU A 23 1.95 25.05 -23.74
CA LEU A 23 2.15 23.64 -24.04
C LEU A 23 3.16 23.02 -23.08
N MET A 24 4.30 23.66 -22.82
CA MET A 24 5.27 23.13 -21.84
C MET A 24 4.71 23.09 -20.43
N THR A 25 3.87 24.07 -20.04
CA THR A 25 3.24 24.08 -18.71
C THR A 25 2.15 23.01 -18.60
N LEU A 26 1.36 22.79 -19.66
CA LEU A 26 0.34 21.75 -19.71
C LEU A 26 0.96 20.36 -19.83
N GLU A 27 2.04 20.18 -20.60
CA GLU A 27 2.81 18.94 -20.62
C GLU A 27 3.44 18.66 -19.27
N LEU A 28 3.98 19.65 -18.56
CA LEU A 28 4.46 19.45 -17.19
C LEU A 28 3.30 19.10 -16.24
N VAL A 29 2.16 19.79 -16.30
CA VAL A 29 1.00 19.48 -15.44
C VAL A 29 0.43 18.11 -15.76
N VAL A 30 0.42 17.68 -17.03
CA VAL A 30 0.02 16.34 -17.45
C VAL A 30 1.06 15.31 -17.05
N TYR A 31 2.37 15.57 -17.19
CA TYR A 31 3.43 14.65 -16.74
C TYR A 31 3.44 14.50 -15.22
N THR A 32 3.25 15.60 -14.48
CA THR A 32 3.16 15.58 -13.02
C THR A 32 1.86 14.87 -12.60
N ASN A 33 0.73 15.09 -13.30
CA ASN A 33 -0.47 14.31 -13.03
C ASN A 33 -0.33 12.85 -13.44
N HIS A 34 0.36 12.51 -14.52
CA HIS A 34 0.48 11.13 -14.97
C HIS A 34 1.46 10.32 -14.10
N TYR A 35 2.50 10.96 -13.56
CA TYR A 35 3.37 10.35 -12.55
C TYR A 35 2.73 10.29 -11.16
N MET A 36 1.95 11.30 -10.76
CA MET A 36 1.20 11.25 -9.49
C MET A 36 -0.03 10.31 -9.55
N LEU A 37 -0.62 10.08 -10.72
CA LEU A 37 -1.71 9.10 -10.94
C LEU A 37 -1.18 7.70 -11.26
N GLY A 38 0.08 7.56 -11.67
CA GLY A 38 0.76 6.28 -11.87
C GLY A 38 1.26 5.65 -10.56
N GLU A 39 1.60 6.47 -9.57
CA GLU A 39 1.97 6.05 -8.21
C GLU A 39 0.84 6.20 -7.18
N LEU A 40 -0.38 6.45 -7.63
CA LEU A 40 -1.58 6.05 -6.89
C LEU A 40 -1.76 4.54 -7.06
N LEU A 41 -0.76 3.76 -6.59
CA LEU A 41 -0.91 2.32 -6.40
C LEU A 41 -2.16 2.16 -5.54
N LEU A 42 -3.19 1.52 -6.09
CA LEU A 42 -4.54 1.43 -5.53
C LEU A 42 -4.52 1.23 -4.02
N VAL A 43 -4.60 2.32 -3.26
CA VAL A 43 -4.65 2.25 -1.81
C VAL A 43 -6.03 1.71 -1.48
N MET A 44 -6.10 0.42 -1.21
CA MET A 44 -7.35 -0.24 -0.90
C MET A 44 -7.70 0.05 0.55
N VAL A 45 -8.87 0.66 0.76
CA VAL A 45 -9.40 0.95 2.09
C VAL A 45 -10.11 -0.30 2.61
N ASN A 46 -9.63 -0.83 3.74
CA ASN A 46 -10.26 -1.94 4.45
C ASN A 46 -10.55 -1.52 5.89
N SER A 47 -11.66 -1.96 6.48
CA SER A 47 -11.99 -1.60 7.87
C SER A 47 -11.48 -2.66 8.85
N LEU A 48 -10.82 -2.23 9.92
CA LEU A 48 -10.38 -3.12 11.01
C LEU A 48 -11.59 -3.64 11.79
N LYS A 49 -11.55 -4.94 12.14
CA LYS A 49 -12.63 -5.63 12.85
C LYS A 49 -12.10 -6.39 14.07
N SER A 50 -12.99 -6.64 15.03
CA SER A 50 -12.70 -7.57 16.13
C SER A 50 -12.75 -9.00 15.61
N SER A 51 -11.76 -9.81 16.00
CA SER A 51 -11.63 -11.23 15.73
C SER A 51 -11.43 -11.99 17.06
N ALA A 52 -11.65 -13.30 17.07
CA ALA A 52 -11.41 -14.16 18.24
C ALA A 52 -9.95 -14.09 18.75
N GLY A 53 -9.00 -13.77 17.86
CA GLY A 53 -7.57 -13.58 18.18
C GLY A 53 -7.14 -12.13 18.47
N GLY A 54 -8.08 -11.16 18.50
CA GLY A 54 -7.78 -9.75 18.72
C GLY A 54 -8.37 -8.84 17.65
N ILE A 55 -7.52 -8.04 17.00
CA ILE A 55 -7.93 -7.17 15.89
C ILE A 55 -7.40 -7.76 14.59
N ALA A 56 -8.25 -7.83 13.58
CA ALA A 56 -7.92 -8.31 12.24
C ALA A 56 -8.34 -7.31 11.17
N LEU A 57 -7.68 -7.38 10.01
CA LEU A 57 -8.05 -6.62 8.82
C LEU A 57 -8.42 -7.57 7.69
N GLN A 58 -9.58 -7.34 7.06
CA GLN A 58 -9.94 -8.05 5.84
C GLN A 58 -9.03 -7.56 4.71
N ILE A 59 -8.28 -8.46 4.08
CA ILE A 59 -7.23 -8.12 3.11
C ILE A 59 -7.37 -8.93 1.82
N THR A 60 -8.57 -9.35 1.43
CA THR A 60 -8.73 -10.35 0.35
C THR A 60 -8.01 -9.99 -0.96
N LYS A 61 -8.21 -8.79 -1.51
CA LYS A 61 -7.52 -8.35 -2.73
C LYS A 61 -6.05 -7.98 -2.45
N PRO A 62 -5.71 -7.21 -1.39
CA PRO A 62 -4.32 -6.90 -1.08
C PRO A 62 -3.45 -8.14 -0.79
N ALA A 63 -4.00 -9.18 -0.15
CA ALA A 63 -3.29 -10.42 0.17
C ALA A 63 -2.88 -11.17 -1.11
N ARG A 64 -3.80 -11.25 -2.09
CA ARG A 64 -3.50 -11.81 -3.42
C ARG A 64 -2.44 -10.98 -4.14
N ALA A 65 -2.60 -9.65 -4.14
CA ALA A 65 -1.66 -8.76 -4.80
C ALA A 65 -0.25 -8.80 -4.18
N ALA A 66 -0.15 -9.01 -2.86
CA ALA A 66 1.12 -9.15 -2.16
C ALA A 66 1.69 -10.58 -2.22
N GLY A 67 1.02 -11.56 -2.83
CA GLY A 67 1.49 -12.95 -2.85
C GLY A 67 1.41 -13.66 -1.50
N LEU A 68 0.65 -13.12 -0.54
CA LEU A 68 0.42 -13.75 0.77
C LEU A 68 -0.61 -14.88 0.73
N VAL A 69 -1.34 -14.97 -0.38
CA VAL A 69 -2.30 -16.04 -0.67
C VAL A 69 -2.07 -16.55 -2.08
N GLU A 70 -2.09 -17.87 -2.24
CA GLU A 70 -2.14 -18.52 -3.54
C GLU A 70 -3.42 -19.34 -3.64
N GLU A 71 -4.04 -19.31 -4.81
CA GLU A 71 -5.30 -19.99 -5.11
C GLU A 71 -5.09 -20.92 -6.30
N ASP A 72 -5.84 -22.03 -6.35
CA ASP A 72 -5.94 -22.85 -7.55
C ASP A 72 -6.89 -22.24 -8.60
N ALA A 73 -7.15 -22.98 -9.68
CA ALA A 73 -8.01 -22.50 -10.77
C ALA A 73 -9.48 -22.37 -10.35
N GLU A 74 -9.87 -23.09 -9.31
CA GLU A 74 -11.19 -23.12 -8.71
C GLU A 74 -11.39 -21.98 -7.70
N GLY A 75 -10.30 -21.33 -7.28
CA GLY A 75 -10.29 -20.21 -6.34
C GLY A 75 -10.14 -20.65 -4.89
N ASP A 76 -9.80 -21.91 -4.65
CA ASP A 76 -9.51 -22.44 -3.32
C ASP A 76 -8.08 -22.11 -2.92
N ALA A 77 -7.90 -21.66 -1.68
CA ALA A 77 -6.59 -21.28 -1.16
C ALA A 77 -5.67 -22.51 -1.06
N THR A 78 -4.63 -22.56 -1.88
CA THR A 78 -3.58 -23.58 -1.84
C THR A 78 -2.45 -23.19 -0.89
N ARG A 79 -2.29 -21.88 -0.62
CA ARG A 79 -1.35 -21.35 0.36
C ARG A 79 -1.93 -20.15 1.10
N LEU A 80 -1.73 -20.13 2.43
CA LEU A 80 -1.91 -18.96 3.29
C LEU A 80 -0.58 -18.68 3.99
N ALA A 81 -0.05 -17.47 3.86
CA ALA A 81 1.24 -17.13 4.42
C ALA A 81 1.22 -17.12 5.96
N SER A 82 2.27 -17.69 6.56
CA SER A 82 2.71 -17.28 7.90
C SER A 82 3.42 -15.94 7.76
N VAL A 83 3.17 -15.01 8.67
CA VAL A 83 3.68 -13.63 8.55
C VAL A 83 4.29 -13.14 9.85
N TYR A 84 5.17 -12.15 9.76
CA TYR A 84 5.55 -11.29 10.86
C TYR A 84 4.84 -9.94 10.72
N VAL A 85 4.25 -9.46 11.80
CA VAL A 85 3.60 -8.15 11.84
C VAL A 85 4.40 -7.25 12.76
N TYR A 86 4.91 -6.13 12.22
CA TYR A 86 5.62 -5.09 12.95
C TYR A 86 4.78 -3.82 13.04
N GLY A 87 4.59 -3.31 14.26
CA GLY A 87 3.85 -2.08 14.54
C GLY A 87 4.76 -0.87 14.79
N PHE A 88 4.41 0.22 14.12
CA PHE A 88 5.02 1.55 14.16
C PHE A 88 3.91 2.61 14.28
N ASP A 89 4.24 3.86 14.63
CA ASP A 89 3.23 4.93 14.75
C ASP A 89 2.48 5.10 13.42
N GLY A 90 1.19 4.75 13.41
CA GLY A 90 0.32 4.82 12.24
C GLY A 90 0.70 3.91 11.06
N LEU A 91 1.55 2.89 11.27
CA LEU A 91 2.00 1.95 10.25
C LEU A 91 2.13 0.53 10.82
N LEU A 92 1.67 -0.46 10.06
CA LEU A 92 1.95 -1.87 10.27
C LEU A 92 2.64 -2.43 9.01
N VAL A 93 3.70 -3.20 9.23
CA VAL A 93 4.44 -3.90 8.17
C VAL A 93 4.21 -5.39 8.36
N VAL A 94 3.47 -6.00 7.42
CA VAL A 94 3.19 -7.44 7.41
C VAL A 94 4.12 -8.09 6.39
N VAL A 95 4.93 -9.06 6.81
CA VAL A 95 5.98 -9.67 5.99
C VAL A 95 5.79 -11.17 5.94
N ASP A 96 5.78 -11.78 4.74
CA ASP A 96 5.77 -13.22 4.58
C ASP A 96 7.02 -13.84 5.24
N ALA A 97 6.80 -14.76 6.18
CA ALA A 97 7.85 -15.36 6.99
C ALA A 97 8.77 -16.29 6.21
N ASP A 98 8.28 -16.85 5.09
CA ASP A 98 8.98 -17.87 4.31
C ASP A 98 9.67 -17.27 3.07
N ARG A 99 9.12 -16.17 2.53
CA ARG A 99 9.51 -15.60 1.23
C ARG A 99 10.34 -14.32 1.29
N VAL A 100 10.47 -13.72 2.46
CA VAL A 100 11.33 -12.55 2.67
C VAL A 100 12.50 -12.96 3.55
N SER A 101 13.73 -12.68 3.09
CA SER A 101 14.94 -13.01 3.84
C SER A 101 15.00 -12.25 5.17
N ILE A 102 15.81 -12.75 6.11
CA ILE A 102 15.97 -12.08 7.40
C ILE A 102 16.63 -10.70 7.20
N GLU A 103 17.58 -10.62 6.27
CA GLU A 103 18.30 -9.41 5.89
C GLU A 103 17.35 -8.34 5.31
N ASP A 104 16.55 -8.72 4.29
CA ASP A 104 15.59 -7.83 3.64
C ASP A 104 14.56 -7.30 4.64
N ARG A 105 14.06 -8.20 5.49
CA ARG A 105 13.11 -7.85 6.56
C ARG A 105 13.73 -6.90 7.57
N ALA A 106 14.99 -7.11 7.95
CA ALA A 106 15.68 -6.23 8.90
C ALA A 106 15.83 -4.81 8.34
N GLU A 107 16.14 -4.67 7.05
CA GLU A 107 16.21 -3.37 6.39
C GLU A 107 14.86 -2.64 6.42
N LEU A 108 13.77 -3.32 6.05
CA LEU A 108 12.42 -2.74 6.11
C LEU A 108 12.06 -2.25 7.51
N VAL A 109 12.37 -3.07 8.53
CA VAL A 109 12.08 -2.74 9.94
C VAL A 109 12.93 -1.57 10.42
N VAL A 110 14.22 -1.52 10.09
CA VAL A 110 15.12 -0.42 10.49
C VAL A 110 14.70 0.88 9.85
N THR A 111 14.35 0.87 8.56
CA THR A 111 13.87 2.06 7.85
C THR A 111 12.57 2.56 8.46
N ALA A 112 11.58 1.66 8.66
CA ALA A 112 10.31 2.02 9.29
C ALA A 112 10.51 2.57 10.71
N ALA A 113 11.38 1.97 11.52
CA ALA A 113 11.66 2.41 12.88
C ALA A 113 12.32 3.80 12.91
N SER A 114 13.26 4.03 11.99
CA SER A 114 14.02 5.27 11.91
C SER A 114 13.12 6.44 11.49
N ASP A 115 12.30 6.25 10.46
CA ASP A 115 11.45 7.31 9.90
C ASP A 115 10.21 7.60 10.77
N SER A 116 9.67 6.57 11.43
CA SER A 116 8.57 6.76 12.39
C SER A 116 9.03 7.13 13.80
N SER A 117 10.33 6.99 14.10
CA SER A 117 10.90 7.09 15.45
C SER A 117 10.18 6.19 16.48
N SER A 118 9.73 5.01 16.05
CA SER A 118 8.91 4.12 16.88
C SER A 118 9.18 2.64 16.58
N ILE A 119 8.89 1.76 17.54
CA ILE A 119 8.70 0.32 17.32
C ILE A 119 7.92 -0.21 18.53
N TYR A 120 6.71 -0.74 18.30
CA TYR A 120 5.86 -1.20 19.39
C TYR A 120 5.99 -2.69 19.64
N ARG A 121 5.78 -3.49 18.60
CA ARG A 121 5.85 -4.95 18.68
C ARG A 121 6.09 -5.57 17.31
N GLY A 122 6.89 -6.63 17.28
CA GLY A 122 7.00 -7.56 16.16
C GLY A 122 6.53 -8.93 16.62
N GLU A 123 5.51 -9.50 16.00
CA GLU A 123 4.95 -10.80 16.41
C GLU A 123 4.56 -11.63 15.20
N ALA A 124 4.71 -12.96 15.33
CA ALA A 124 4.26 -13.90 14.30
C ALA A 124 2.74 -13.96 14.27
N ALA A 125 2.17 -14.03 13.07
CA ALA A 125 0.75 -14.15 12.81
C ALA A 125 0.51 -14.98 11.54
N SER A 126 -0.75 -15.12 11.14
CA SER A 126 -1.14 -15.86 9.94
C SER A 126 -2.20 -15.10 9.14
N VAL A 127 -2.17 -15.31 7.82
CA VAL A 127 -3.32 -15.03 6.96
C VAL A 127 -4.33 -16.17 7.12
N GLU A 128 -5.60 -15.82 7.27
CA GLU A 128 -6.68 -16.76 7.55
C GLU A 128 -7.85 -16.56 6.59
N ILE A 129 -8.63 -17.62 6.36
CA ILE A 129 -9.92 -17.52 5.69
C ILE A 129 -10.95 -17.00 6.70
N ALA A 130 -11.63 -15.91 6.34
CA ALA A 130 -12.70 -15.32 7.13
C ALA A 130 -13.85 -14.83 6.24
N GLY A 131 -15.04 -15.37 6.50
CA GLY A 131 -16.22 -15.12 5.67
C GLY A 131 -15.98 -15.57 4.23
N ASN A 132 -16.08 -14.63 3.30
CA ASN A 132 -15.92 -14.87 1.85
C ASN A 132 -14.54 -14.45 1.32
N GLY A 133 -13.50 -14.43 2.15
CA GLY A 133 -12.17 -14.05 1.71
C GLY A 133 -11.12 -14.19 2.82
N TYR A 134 -10.07 -13.37 2.75
CA TYR A 134 -8.92 -13.45 3.65
C TYR A 134 -8.83 -12.29 4.62
N GLN A 135 -8.33 -12.59 5.82
CA GLN A 135 -7.95 -11.61 6.85
C GLN A 135 -6.54 -11.89 7.36
N VAL A 136 -5.93 -10.90 8.01
CA VAL A 136 -4.68 -11.06 8.78
C VAL A 136 -4.89 -10.58 10.21
N GLN A 137 -4.33 -11.31 11.18
CA GLN A 137 -4.30 -10.86 12.58
C GLN A 137 -3.25 -9.76 12.75
N LEU A 138 -3.59 -8.69 13.48
CA LEU A 138 -2.75 -7.52 13.65
C LEU A 138 -2.35 -7.34 15.13
N PRO A 139 -1.39 -8.13 15.63
CA PRO A 139 -0.85 -7.92 16.97
C PRO A 139 -0.18 -6.55 17.06
N GLY A 140 -0.32 -5.87 18.21
CA GLY A 140 0.28 -4.56 18.45
C GLY A 140 -0.35 -3.39 17.69
N CYS A 141 -1.48 -3.60 16.99
CA CYS A 141 -2.09 -2.55 16.16
C CYS A 141 -2.65 -1.37 16.97
N LYS A 142 -3.11 -1.59 18.21
CA LYS A 142 -3.60 -0.51 19.08
C LYS A 142 -2.48 0.44 19.46
N GLU A 143 -1.34 -0.12 19.81
CA GLU A 143 -0.12 0.61 20.13
C GLU A 143 0.40 1.39 18.91
N ALA A 144 0.27 0.81 17.72
CA ALA A 144 0.51 1.45 16.43
C ALA A 144 -0.54 2.51 16.04
N GLY A 145 -1.53 2.80 16.90
CA GLY A 145 -2.52 3.85 16.66
C GLY A 145 -3.68 3.44 15.75
N PHE A 146 -3.95 2.15 15.60
CA PHE A 146 -5.12 1.63 14.88
C PHE A 146 -6.21 1.18 15.85
N ALA A 147 -7.44 1.58 15.57
CA ALA A 147 -8.65 1.17 16.28
C ALA A 147 -9.60 0.37 15.38
N ILE A 148 -10.53 -0.34 16.01
CA ILE A 148 -11.63 -0.99 15.28
C ILE A 148 -12.46 0.10 14.60
N GLY A 149 -12.79 -0.11 13.33
CA GLY A 149 -13.52 0.85 12.51
C GLY A 149 -12.64 1.86 11.77
N ASP A 150 -11.34 1.91 12.06
CA ASP A 150 -10.41 2.72 11.27
C ASP A 150 -10.26 2.15 9.86
N ASP A 151 -9.97 3.06 8.93
CA ASP A 151 -9.55 2.75 7.57
C ASP A 151 -8.08 2.29 7.59
N GLY A 152 -7.88 0.99 7.41
CA GLY A 152 -6.59 0.39 7.13
C GLY A 152 -6.30 0.51 5.64
N TYR A 153 -5.62 1.59 5.26
CA TYR A 153 -5.13 1.78 3.91
C TYR A 153 -4.03 0.76 3.64
N THR A 154 -4.24 -0.11 2.65
CA THR A 154 -3.29 -1.17 2.33
C THR A 154 -2.52 -0.90 1.06
N LEU A 155 -1.20 -1.12 1.12
CA LEU A 155 -0.27 -1.07 0.00
C LEU A 155 0.44 -2.42 -0.13
N PRO A 156 0.02 -3.28 -1.07
CA PRO A 156 0.68 -4.57 -1.32
C PRO A 156 1.96 -4.39 -2.15
N VAL A 157 3.02 -5.14 -1.80
CA VAL A 157 4.29 -5.21 -2.53
C VAL A 157 4.94 -6.57 -2.28
N ASP A 158 5.49 -7.22 -3.30
CA ASP A 158 5.99 -8.61 -3.29
C ASP A 158 6.34 -9.23 -1.92
N ASN A 159 5.44 -10.09 -1.42
CA ASN A 159 5.49 -10.82 -0.15
C ASN A 159 5.41 -9.94 1.12
N VAL A 160 4.97 -8.69 0.98
CA VAL A 160 4.81 -7.70 2.04
C VAL A 160 3.48 -6.95 1.86
N LEU A 161 2.81 -6.67 2.97
CA LEU A 161 1.62 -5.83 3.00
C LEU A 161 1.81 -4.70 4.00
N LEU A 162 1.82 -3.47 3.50
CA LEU A 162 1.93 -2.27 4.32
C LEU A 162 0.53 -1.75 4.63
N ILE A 163 0.26 -1.46 5.90
CA ILE A 163 -1.04 -0.96 6.36
C ILE A 163 -0.80 0.36 7.09
N HIS A 164 -1.42 1.45 6.66
CA HIS A 164 -1.26 2.76 7.30
C HIS A 164 -2.60 3.43 7.59
N ASN A 165 -2.60 4.41 8.50
CA ASN A 165 -3.79 5.21 8.83
C ASN A 165 -3.98 6.46 7.93
N GLY A 166 -3.12 6.62 6.92
CA GLY A 166 -3.14 7.72 5.96
C GLY A 166 -2.06 8.77 6.22
N ARG A 167 -1.62 8.94 7.47
CA ARG A 167 -0.54 9.88 7.82
C ARG A 167 0.82 9.42 7.32
N HIS A 168 1.03 8.11 7.24
CA HIS A 168 2.29 7.49 6.84
C HIS A 168 2.26 6.89 5.43
N ALA A 169 1.42 7.44 4.53
CA ALA A 169 1.34 6.99 3.14
C ALA A 169 2.70 7.11 2.41
N ARG A 170 3.46 8.18 2.67
CA ARG A 170 4.80 8.37 2.11
C ARG A 170 5.77 7.28 2.58
N LEU A 171 5.84 7.03 3.88
CA LEU A 171 6.70 5.98 4.44
C LEU A 171 6.32 4.60 3.90
N ALA A 172 5.03 4.32 3.72
CA ALA A 172 4.60 3.09 3.06
C ALA A 172 5.10 3.02 1.61
N GLY A 173 5.04 4.12 0.85
CA GLY A 173 5.61 4.18 -0.50
C GLY A 173 7.12 3.95 -0.54
N ASP A 174 7.85 4.55 0.41
CA ASP A 174 9.30 4.41 0.52
C ASP A 174 9.69 2.95 0.83
N LEU A 175 9.01 2.30 1.78
CA LEU A 175 9.21 0.87 2.08
C LEU A 175 8.84 -0.05 0.91
N ALA A 176 7.80 0.28 0.15
CA ALA A 176 7.45 -0.46 -1.05
C ALA A 176 8.52 -0.33 -2.13
N THR A 177 9.17 0.83 -2.24
CA THR A 177 10.29 1.05 -3.16
C THR A 177 11.48 0.19 -2.76
N ILE A 178 11.88 0.23 -1.48
CA ILE A 178 12.95 -0.62 -0.95
C ILE A 178 12.65 -2.11 -1.24
N ARG A 179 11.41 -2.57 -1.00
CA ARG A 179 11.09 -3.97 -1.24
C ARG A 179 11.23 -4.38 -2.70
N ARG A 180 10.95 -3.49 -3.65
CA ARG A 180 11.13 -3.76 -5.08
C ARG A 180 12.60 -3.79 -5.48
N GLU A 181 13.47 -3.03 -4.79
CA GLU A 181 14.91 -3.02 -5.05
C GLU A 181 15.63 -4.25 -4.50
N GLN A 182 15.02 -4.98 -3.56
CA GLN A 182 15.54 -6.22 -2.99
C GLN A 182 15.33 -7.46 -3.90
N LEU A 183 14.61 -7.32 -5.03
CA LEU A 183 14.27 -8.41 -5.96
C LEU A 183 15.06 -8.32 -7.28
#